data_AF-A0A0R3R708-F1
#
_entry.id   AF-A0A0R3R708-F1
#
_cell.length_a   1.000
_cell.length_b   1.000
_cell.length_c   1.000
_cell.angle_alpha   90.00
_cell.angle_beta   90.00
_cell.angle_gamma   90.00
#
_symmetry.space_group_name_H-M   'P 1'
#
loop_
_entity.id
_entity.type
_entity.pdbx_description
1 polymer ?
#
loop_
_entity_poly.entity_id
_entity_poly.type
_entity_poly.pdbx_seq_one_letter_code
_entity_poly.pdbx_strand_id
1 'polypeptide(L)'
;MILYKNSSTASQCTIFPRLPPAKIQQKVIVKTNVYALEITDRTVYRYDVHIEACSGKPHTANATKVDLCRGKQDPYRAKKCMLLIDMALRRYRQLNEFAYAYDFSSTLFTNQPLDLKEVSEITISSSNVQELQQIFGSNVRISIHISECREYARSFQTTDFNSSITPNLLAQDHSLRQFYEILTNQHGLRSGLYFSFGYGRLYQEKNNIKLKSGVKILAGADKSVRFVEGNQTTGLVPALVLDEKKTPFFNEESLMDFAAELYTPGIPNPSIPNLDRRKFQDFIHRTEPIIKGLRLLRSNNTKTFTANGLSKQPVMYLRNGRMPPLTEAYKRLGINIRPDLPAVVIKSRSGIGFFPFEILYVTPNQKVPDSKLRSDQRLTVMK
;
A
#
# COMPACT_ATOMS: atom_id res chain seq x y z
N MET A 1 49.65 7.15 -26.76
CA MET A 1 48.69 6.39 -27.59
C MET A 1 48.42 5.05 -26.88
N ILE A 2 47.41 5.01 -26.01
CA ILE A 2 46.94 3.79 -25.36
C ILE A 2 45.46 3.68 -25.70
N LEU A 3 45.16 2.78 -26.63
CA LEU A 3 43.81 2.46 -27.06
C LEU A 3 43.15 1.60 -25.97
N TYR A 4 42.24 2.21 -25.20
CA TYR A 4 41.27 1.43 -24.43
C TYR A 4 40.25 0.86 -25.42
N LYS A 5 40.38 -0.44 -25.73
CA LYS A 5 39.31 -1.23 -26.32
C LYS A 5 38.13 -1.24 -25.35
N ASN A 6 37.13 -0.40 -25.62
CA ASN A 6 35.78 -0.58 -25.08
C ASN A 6 35.23 -1.91 -25.60
N SER A 7 35.39 -2.96 -24.79
CA SER A 7 34.65 -4.21 -24.94
C SER A 7 33.53 -4.24 -23.92
N SER A 8 32.56 -3.33 -24.05
CA SER A 8 31.25 -3.51 -23.44
C SER A 8 30.37 -4.26 -24.42
N THR A 9 30.55 -5.57 -24.54
CA THR A 9 29.47 -6.44 -25.01
C THR A 9 28.40 -6.44 -23.93
N ALA A 10 27.57 -5.38 -23.93
CA ALA A 10 26.30 -5.38 -23.24
C ALA A 10 25.55 -6.60 -23.79
N SER A 11 25.32 -7.59 -22.92
CA SER A 11 24.63 -8.82 -23.30
C SER A 11 23.26 -8.42 -23.85
N GLN A 12 23.04 -8.65 -25.15
CA GLN A 12 21.78 -8.32 -25.81
C GLN A 12 20.68 -9.17 -25.16
N CYS A 13 19.81 -8.54 -24.38
CA CYS A 13 18.63 -9.18 -23.81
C CYS A 13 17.51 -9.11 -24.83
N THR A 14 17.59 -9.95 -25.86
CA THR A 14 16.65 -9.96 -26.99
C THR A 14 15.74 -11.17 -26.96
N ILE A 15 14.46 -10.96 -27.28
CA ILE A 15 13.48 -12.03 -27.48
C ILE A 15 13.81 -12.76 -28.79
N PHE A 16 13.74 -14.09 -28.78
CA PHE A 16 13.91 -14.89 -29.99
C PHE A 16 12.85 -14.56 -31.05
N PRO A 17 13.18 -14.67 -32.35
CA PRO A 17 12.22 -14.49 -33.42
C PRO A 17 11.02 -15.41 -33.25
N ARG A 18 9.83 -14.90 -33.54
CA ARG A 18 8.59 -15.68 -33.44
C ARG A 18 8.62 -16.81 -34.48
N LEU A 19 8.39 -18.03 -34.02
CA LEU A 19 8.21 -19.20 -34.89
C LEU A 19 6.92 -19.06 -35.72
N PRO A 20 6.84 -19.70 -36.90
CA PRO A 20 5.60 -19.75 -37.66
C PRO A 20 4.47 -20.39 -36.82
N PRO A 21 3.20 -19.98 -37.02
CA PRO A 21 2.07 -20.58 -36.35
C PRO A 21 2.06 -22.11 -36.49
N ALA A 22 1.71 -22.82 -35.41
CA ALA A 22 1.61 -24.27 -35.43
C ALA A 22 0.55 -24.76 -36.42
N LYS A 23 0.75 -25.95 -36.99
CA LYS A 23 -0.25 -26.60 -37.85
C LYS A 23 -1.50 -26.91 -37.04
N ILE A 24 -2.64 -26.38 -37.49
CA ILE A 24 -3.94 -26.59 -36.85
C ILE A 24 -4.34 -28.06 -37.02
N GLN A 25 -4.47 -28.80 -35.92
CA GLN A 25 -5.01 -30.16 -35.92
C GLN A 25 -6.53 -30.16 -35.64
N GLN A 26 -6.94 -29.41 -34.62
CA GLN A 26 -8.34 -29.28 -34.22
C GLN A 26 -8.60 -27.83 -33.79
N LYS A 27 -9.78 -27.30 -34.14
CA LYS A 27 -10.24 -25.99 -33.67
C LYS A 27 -11.12 -26.17 -32.44
N VAL A 28 -10.82 -25.43 -31.39
CA VAL A 28 -11.62 -25.36 -30.17
C VAL A 28 -11.92 -23.90 -29.84
N ILE A 29 -13.12 -23.65 -29.33
CA ILE A 29 -13.52 -22.32 -28.86
C ILE A 29 -13.25 -22.26 -27.36
N VAL A 30 -12.45 -21.27 -26.95
CA VAL A 30 -12.09 -21.05 -25.54
C VAL A 30 -12.57 -19.68 -25.07
N LYS A 31 -12.90 -19.59 -23.79
CA LYS A 31 -13.08 -18.31 -23.10
C LYS A 31 -11.81 -18.01 -22.32
N THR A 32 -11.32 -16.79 -22.45
CA THR A 32 -10.13 -16.31 -21.73
C THR A 32 -10.53 -15.19 -20.78
N ASN A 33 -9.61 -14.84 -19.89
CA ASN A 33 -9.72 -13.71 -18.99
C ASN A 33 -9.03 -12.44 -19.54
N VAL A 34 -8.92 -12.37 -20.87
CA VAL A 34 -8.22 -11.31 -21.60
C VAL A 34 -9.26 -10.47 -22.33
N TYR A 35 -9.35 -9.19 -21.96
CA TYR A 35 -10.36 -8.27 -22.45
C TYR A 35 -9.67 -7.17 -23.27
N ALA A 36 -9.86 -7.17 -24.58
CA ALA A 36 -9.31 -6.12 -25.45
C ALA A 36 -9.89 -4.74 -25.06
N LEU A 37 -9.04 -3.72 -25.05
CA LEU A 37 -9.43 -2.34 -24.79
C LEU A 37 -9.64 -1.61 -26.11
N GLU A 38 -10.75 -0.89 -26.19
CA GLU A 38 -11.01 0.06 -27.27
C GLU A 38 -10.39 1.41 -26.92
N ILE A 39 -9.44 1.87 -27.73
CA ILE A 39 -8.63 3.05 -27.45
C ILE A 39 -8.96 4.15 -28.45
N THR A 40 -9.23 5.35 -27.94
CA THR A 40 -9.21 6.57 -28.75
C THR A 40 -7.81 7.16 -28.73
N ASP A 41 -7.27 7.48 -29.91
CA ASP A 41 -5.98 8.14 -30.03
C ASP A 41 -6.00 9.53 -29.38
N ARG A 42 -5.10 9.73 -28.40
CA ARG A 42 -4.94 10.95 -27.62
C ARG A 42 -3.52 11.05 -27.11
N THR A 43 -3.03 12.28 -27.02
CA THR A 43 -1.77 12.56 -26.34
C THR A 43 -1.98 12.53 -24.82
N VAL A 44 -1.11 11.82 -24.12
CA VAL A 44 -1.05 11.77 -22.66
C VAL A 44 0.27 12.38 -22.20
N TYR A 45 0.22 13.14 -21.11
CA TYR A 45 1.40 13.77 -20.50
C TYR A 45 1.72 13.12 -19.17
N ARG A 46 3.01 12.92 -18.87
CA ARG A 46 3.52 12.20 -17.70
C ARG A 46 4.35 13.11 -16.80
N TYR A 47 4.07 13.03 -15.50
CA TYR A 47 4.73 13.78 -14.45
C TYR A 47 5.20 12.88 -13.31
N ASP A 48 6.32 13.26 -12.71
CA ASP A 48 6.82 12.68 -11.48
C ASP A 48 6.29 13.48 -10.29
N VAL A 49 5.75 12.76 -9.30
CA VAL A 49 5.17 13.29 -8.08
C VAL A 49 6.03 12.88 -6.89
N HIS A 50 6.38 13.86 -6.05
CA HIS A 50 7.05 13.63 -4.78
C HIS A 50 6.30 14.32 -3.65
N ILE A 51 5.99 13.57 -2.58
CA ILE A 51 5.24 14.06 -1.43
C ILE A 51 6.03 13.78 -0.16
N GLU A 52 6.41 14.84 0.56
CA GLU A 52 7.11 14.76 1.84
C GLU A 52 6.21 15.29 2.96
N ALA A 53 6.04 14.51 4.03
CA ALA A 53 5.43 14.94 5.27
C ALA A 53 6.50 15.16 6.34
N CYS A 54 6.56 16.37 6.90
CA CYS A 54 7.50 16.78 7.93
C CYS A 54 6.76 17.06 9.24
N SER A 55 7.06 16.28 10.28
CA SER A 55 6.56 16.49 11.64
C SER A 55 7.64 17.14 12.52
N GLY A 56 7.25 18.16 13.30
CA GLY A 56 8.17 18.93 14.14
C GLY A 56 8.66 20.22 13.47
N LYS A 57 9.48 21.01 14.17
CA LYS A 57 10.02 22.26 13.60
C LYS A 57 11.01 21.91 12.48
N PRO A 58 10.84 22.45 11.25
CA PRO A 58 11.78 22.26 10.16
C PRO A 58 13.21 22.62 10.60
N HIS A 59 14.22 21.90 10.07
CA HIS A 59 15.64 22.13 10.37
C HIS A 59 16.07 21.91 11.83
N THR A 60 15.26 21.23 12.64
CA THR A 60 15.67 20.75 13.96
C THR A 60 16.05 19.28 13.93
N ALA A 61 16.93 18.83 14.84
CA ALA A 61 17.31 17.42 14.98
C ALA A 61 16.11 16.48 15.24
N ASN A 62 14.97 17.03 15.67
CA ASN A 62 13.73 16.32 15.96
C ASN A 62 12.74 16.29 14.77
N ALA A 63 13.06 16.95 13.65
CA ALA A 63 12.22 16.94 12.45
C ALA A 63 12.21 15.53 11.85
N THR A 64 11.01 14.94 11.79
CA THR A 64 10.83 13.64 11.13
C THR A 64 10.24 13.88 9.76
N LYS A 65 11.04 13.62 8.73
CA LYS A 65 10.62 13.65 7.32
C LYS A 65 10.25 12.25 6.85
N VAL A 66 9.10 12.14 6.20
CA VAL A 66 8.60 10.90 5.61
C VAL A 66 8.22 11.16 4.17
N ASP A 67 8.92 10.50 3.26
CA ASP A 67 8.53 10.41 1.85
C ASP A 67 7.34 9.45 1.74
N LEU A 68 6.19 9.97 1.29
CA LEU A 68 4.96 9.20 1.12
C LEU A 68 4.90 8.45 -0.21
N CYS A 69 5.80 8.75 -1.15
CA CYS A 69 5.91 8.10 -2.46
C CYS A 69 6.90 6.92 -2.42
N ARG A 70 7.78 6.84 -1.42
CA ARG A 70 8.80 5.77 -1.30
C ARG A 70 8.48 4.72 -0.25
N GLY A 71 8.67 3.45 -0.61
CA GLY A 71 8.62 2.29 0.29
C GLY A 71 7.59 1.25 -0.14
N LYS A 72 7.33 0.25 0.72
CA LYS A 72 6.37 -0.82 0.41
C LYS A 72 4.99 -0.23 0.16
N GLN A 73 4.40 -0.53 -0.99
CA GLN A 73 3.07 -0.08 -1.35
C GLN A 73 2.05 -0.59 -0.34
N ASP A 74 1.26 0.33 0.18
CA ASP A 74 0.38 0.12 1.31
C ASP A 74 -0.92 0.94 1.12
N PRO A 75 -2.11 0.37 1.37
CA PRO A 75 -3.39 1.04 1.13
C PRO A 75 -3.55 2.35 1.91
N TYR A 76 -3.05 2.40 3.15
CA TYR A 76 -3.18 3.58 4.00
C TYR A 76 -2.32 4.74 3.48
N ARG A 77 -1.13 4.44 2.96
CA ARG A 77 -0.27 5.42 2.29
C ARG A 77 -0.86 5.87 0.95
N ALA A 78 -1.37 4.94 0.15
CA ALA A 78 -2.02 5.29 -1.12
C ALA A 78 -3.19 6.26 -0.91
N LYS A 79 -4.02 6.05 0.12
CA LYS A 79 -5.11 6.97 0.48
C LYS A 79 -4.61 8.38 0.81
N LYS A 80 -3.48 8.50 1.52
CA LYS A 80 -2.84 9.79 1.82
C LYS A 80 -2.42 10.53 0.56
N CYS A 81 -1.71 9.83 -0.31
CA CYS A 81 -1.23 10.40 -1.58
C CYS A 81 -2.40 10.82 -2.48
N MET A 82 -3.42 9.97 -2.59
CA MET A 82 -4.64 10.27 -3.36
C MET A 82 -5.29 11.57 -2.89
N LEU A 83 -5.55 11.69 -1.58
CA LEU A 83 -6.16 12.89 -1.01
C LEU A 83 -5.33 14.14 -1.28
N LEU A 84 -4.02 14.05 -1.06
CA LEU A 84 -3.11 15.19 -1.22
C LEU A 84 -3.03 15.68 -2.67
N ILE A 85 -2.99 14.76 -3.65
CA ILE A 85 -3.01 15.14 -5.07
C ILE A 85 -4.37 15.68 -5.50
N ASP A 86 -5.46 15.13 -4.99
CA ASP A 86 -6.79 15.68 -5.27
C ASP A 86 -6.93 17.10 -4.73
N MET A 87 -6.45 17.36 -3.52
CA MET A 87 -6.40 18.70 -2.93
C MET A 87 -5.48 19.64 -3.72
N ALA A 88 -4.28 19.19 -4.09
CA ALA A 88 -3.29 19.97 -4.82
C ALA A 88 -3.80 20.43 -6.19
N LEU A 89 -4.49 19.54 -6.92
CA LEU A 89 -5.00 19.84 -8.25
C LEU A 89 -6.43 20.41 -8.24
N ARG A 90 -7.06 20.56 -7.07
CA ARG A 90 -8.48 20.97 -6.96
C ARG A 90 -8.74 22.32 -7.61
N ARG A 91 -7.91 23.33 -7.32
CA ARG A 91 -8.08 24.68 -7.88
C ARG A 91 -7.79 24.68 -9.38
N TYR A 92 -6.77 23.96 -9.81
CA TYR A 92 -6.44 23.82 -11.23
C TYR A 92 -7.61 23.22 -12.03
N ARG A 93 -8.28 22.20 -11.46
CA ARG A 93 -9.48 21.57 -12.05
C ARG A 93 -10.73 22.44 -12.08
N GLN A 94 -10.82 23.45 -11.22
CA GLN A 94 -11.94 24.39 -11.24
C GLN A 94 -11.79 25.43 -12.36
N LEU A 95 -10.56 25.72 -12.75
CA LEU A 95 -10.23 26.71 -13.77
C LEU A 95 -10.04 26.07 -15.16
N ASN A 96 -9.78 24.76 -15.22
CA ASN A 96 -9.46 24.04 -16.44
C ASN A 96 -10.26 22.73 -16.54
N GLU A 97 -10.80 22.43 -17.72
CA GLU A 97 -11.45 21.14 -18.00
C GLU A 97 -10.41 20.02 -18.14
N PHE A 98 -10.05 19.43 -17.00
CA PHE A 98 -8.88 18.57 -16.87
C PHE A 98 -9.19 17.23 -16.18
N ALA A 99 -8.58 16.17 -16.70
CA ALA A 99 -8.63 14.82 -16.14
C ALA A 99 -7.21 14.28 -15.88
N TYR A 100 -7.09 13.49 -14.82
CA TYR A 100 -5.82 12.87 -14.46
C TYR A 100 -5.98 11.45 -13.97
N ALA A 101 -4.93 10.66 -14.19
CA ALA A 101 -4.77 9.33 -13.64
C ALA A 101 -3.50 9.32 -12.78
N TYR A 102 -3.62 8.86 -11.53
CA TYR A 102 -2.53 8.88 -10.56
C TYR A 102 -2.36 7.49 -9.94
N ASP A 103 -1.12 7.02 -9.82
CA ASP A 103 -0.80 5.71 -9.23
C ASP A 103 -0.92 5.67 -7.69
N PHE A 104 -1.27 6.81 -7.07
CA PHE A 104 -1.27 7.01 -5.62
C PHE A 104 0.09 6.83 -4.96
N SER A 105 1.14 7.09 -5.74
CA SER A 105 2.54 7.08 -5.32
C SER A 105 3.30 8.20 -6.03
N SER A 106 3.95 7.94 -7.17
CA SER A 106 4.92 8.86 -7.76
C SER A 106 4.66 9.22 -9.21
N THR A 107 3.61 8.67 -9.84
CA THR A 107 3.39 8.84 -11.28
C THR A 107 2.00 9.37 -11.58
N LEU A 108 1.96 10.54 -12.20
CA LEU A 108 0.75 11.25 -12.60
C LEU A 108 0.69 11.36 -14.12
N PHE A 109 -0.48 11.04 -14.69
CA PHE A 109 -0.79 11.22 -16.10
C PHE A 109 -1.95 12.19 -16.26
N THR A 110 -1.91 12.98 -17.33
CA THR A 110 -2.93 13.98 -17.63
C THR A 110 -3.32 13.97 -19.11
N ASN A 111 -4.53 14.42 -19.42
CA ASN A 111 -5.04 14.53 -20.79
C ASN A 111 -4.65 15.86 -21.48
N GLN A 112 -4.07 16.80 -20.73
CA GLN A 112 -3.60 18.10 -21.18
C GLN A 112 -2.33 18.48 -20.40
N PRO A 113 -1.42 19.28 -20.96
CA PRO A 113 -0.21 19.68 -20.26
C PRO A 113 -0.54 20.57 -19.04
N LEU A 114 0.10 20.30 -17.92
CA LEU A 114 0.01 21.13 -16.71
C LEU A 114 0.84 22.42 -16.85
N ASP A 115 0.29 23.54 -16.38
CA ASP A 115 1.10 24.72 -16.11
C ASP A 115 1.87 24.52 -14.79
N LEU A 116 3.11 24.08 -14.90
CA LEU A 116 3.97 23.83 -13.74
C LEU A 116 4.27 25.10 -12.94
N LYS A 117 4.07 26.31 -13.47
CA LYS A 117 4.19 27.54 -12.67
C LYS A 117 3.12 27.60 -11.57
N GLU A 118 1.97 26.97 -11.80
CA GLU A 118 0.85 26.95 -10.85
C GLU A 118 0.89 25.73 -9.91
N VAL A 119 1.37 24.58 -10.39
CA VAL A 119 1.21 23.29 -9.67
C VAL A 119 2.51 22.58 -9.29
N SER A 120 3.69 23.14 -9.60
CA SER A 120 4.97 22.45 -9.36
C SER A 120 5.34 22.27 -7.90
N GLU A 121 5.03 23.22 -7.03
CA GLU A 121 5.35 23.16 -5.60
C GLU A 121 4.19 23.67 -4.76
N ILE A 122 3.61 22.78 -3.96
CA ILE A 122 2.46 23.06 -3.13
C ILE A 122 2.80 22.66 -1.69
N THR A 123 2.66 23.61 -0.76
CA THR A 123 2.80 23.34 0.68
C THR A 123 1.44 23.40 1.36
N ILE A 124 1.12 22.36 2.13
CA ILE A 124 -0.12 22.25 2.90
C ILE A 124 0.23 22.01 4.38
N SER A 125 -0.47 22.69 5.28
CA SER A 125 -0.42 22.40 6.72
C SER A 125 -1.56 21.46 7.09
N SER A 126 -1.27 20.37 7.80
CA SER A 126 -2.30 19.45 8.29
C SER A 126 -3.28 20.12 9.25
N SER A 127 -2.87 21.18 9.93
CA SER A 127 -3.73 21.92 10.88
C SER A 127 -4.81 22.75 10.20
N ASN A 128 -4.69 23.02 8.89
CA ASN A 128 -5.62 23.90 8.18
C ASN A 128 -6.86 23.14 7.66
N VAL A 129 -6.80 21.82 7.59
CA VAL A 129 -7.85 20.97 7.00
C VAL A 129 -8.14 19.82 7.93
N GLN A 130 -9.39 19.72 8.40
CA GLN A 130 -9.81 18.70 9.38
C GLN A 130 -9.47 17.28 8.93
N GLU A 131 -9.69 16.95 7.66
CA GLU A 131 -9.35 15.64 7.10
C GLU A 131 -7.85 15.35 7.15
N LEU A 132 -6.99 16.34 6.88
CA LEU A 132 -5.54 16.19 6.99
C LEU A 132 -5.08 16.07 8.45
N GLN A 133 -5.68 16.84 9.35
CA GLN A 133 -5.43 16.71 10.79
C GLN A 133 -5.79 15.30 11.27
N GLN A 134 -6.91 14.74 10.79
CA GLN A 134 -7.30 13.38 11.07
C GLN A 134 -6.38 12.33 10.43
N ILE A 135 -5.61 12.62 9.40
CA ILE A 135 -4.81 11.60 8.72
C ILE A 135 -3.32 11.67 9.09
N PHE A 136 -2.83 12.88 9.36
CA PHE A 136 -1.42 13.17 9.65
C PHE A 136 -1.18 13.57 11.11
N GLY A 137 -2.23 13.93 11.84
CA GLY A 137 -2.14 14.62 13.12
C GLY A 137 -1.93 16.12 12.96
N SER A 138 -1.85 16.83 14.07
CA SER A 138 -1.62 18.29 14.10
C SER A 138 -0.16 18.64 13.78
N ASN A 139 0.06 19.84 13.21
CA ASN A 139 1.38 20.45 13.00
C ASN A 139 2.32 19.64 12.09
N VAL A 140 1.77 19.03 11.03
CA VAL A 140 2.55 18.39 9.97
C VAL A 140 2.57 19.31 8.75
N ARG A 141 3.76 19.67 8.28
CA ARG A 141 3.94 20.39 7.01
C ARG A 141 4.10 19.35 5.90
N ILE A 142 3.31 19.48 4.85
CA ILE A 142 3.30 18.57 3.71
C ILE A 142 3.74 19.37 2.49
N SER A 143 4.79 18.90 1.81
CA SER A 143 5.27 19.46 0.56
C SER A 143 4.99 18.49 -0.58
N ILE A 144 4.36 18.98 -1.64
CA ILE A 144 4.02 18.23 -2.86
C ILE A 144 4.78 18.88 -4.00
N HIS A 145 5.55 18.08 -4.72
CA HIS A 145 6.30 18.50 -5.89
C HIS A 145 5.83 17.73 -7.12
N ILE A 146 5.45 18.44 -8.17
CA ILE A 146 5.07 17.89 -9.47
C ILE A 146 6.05 18.42 -10.51
N SER A 147 6.67 17.52 -11.27
CA SER A 147 7.68 17.89 -12.27
C SER A 147 7.59 17.01 -13.50
N GLU A 148 8.12 17.49 -14.63
CA GLU A 148 8.19 16.68 -15.85
C GLU A 148 9.00 15.41 -15.62
N CYS A 149 8.55 14.30 -16.23
CA CYS A 149 9.26 13.04 -16.14
C CYS A 149 10.65 13.16 -16.81
N ARG A 150 11.70 12.71 -16.09
CA ARG A 150 13.09 12.81 -16.56
C ARG A 150 13.62 11.54 -17.24
N GLU A 151 13.10 10.38 -16.84
CA GLU A 151 13.68 9.09 -17.19
C GLU A 151 12.98 8.40 -18.39
N TYR A 152 11.84 8.93 -18.86
CA TYR A 152 11.02 8.33 -19.93
C TYR A 152 10.32 9.40 -20.78
N ALA A 153 9.49 8.96 -21.74
CA ALA A 153 8.67 9.85 -22.55
C ALA A 153 7.79 10.77 -21.67
N ARG A 154 7.96 12.08 -21.84
CA ARG A 154 7.16 13.13 -21.17
C ARG A 154 5.74 13.17 -21.67
N SER A 155 5.54 12.77 -22.92
CA SER A 155 4.24 12.56 -23.53
C SER A 155 4.31 11.46 -24.58
N PHE A 156 3.18 10.82 -24.84
CA PHE A 156 3.05 9.78 -25.86
C PHE A 156 1.60 9.70 -26.37
N GLN A 157 1.43 9.14 -27.56
CA GLN A 157 0.12 8.82 -28.11
C GLN A 157 -0.38 7.49 -27.55
N THR A 158 -1.67 7.41 -27.24
CA THR A 158 -2.28 6.19 -26.67
C THR A 158 -2.28 5.01 -27.63
N THR A 159 -2.21 5.25 -28.94
CA THR A 159 -2.18 4.19 -29.97
C THR A 159 -0.78 3.87 -30.50
N ASP A 160 0.27 4.55 -30.03
CA ASP A 160 1.65 4.24 -30.45
C ASP A 160 2.23 3.10 -29.61
N PHE A 161 1.95 1.87 -30.03
CA PHE A 161 2.41 0.66 -29.34
C PHE A 161 3.85 0.26 -29.69
N ASN A 162 4.48 0.88 -30.69
CA ASN A 162 5.75 0.41 -31.26
C ASN A 162 6.90 0.47 -30.23
N SER A 163 6.95 1.54 -29.44
CA SER A 163 7.93 1.69 -28.35
C SER A 163 7.75 0.68 -27.23
N SER A 164 6.52 0.19 -27.06
CA SER A 164 6.15 -0.81 -26.05
C SER A 164 6.39 -2.25 -26.51
N ILE A 165 6.65 -2.50 -27.80
CA ILE A 165 6.87 -3.85 -28.35
C ILE A 165 8.14 -3.85 -29.17
N THR A 166 9.25 -4.11 -28.49
CA THR A 166 10.56 -4.27 -29.09
C THR A 166 11.15 -5.62 -28.70
N PRO A 167 11.88 -6.30 -29.62
CA PRO A 167 12.63 -7.49 -29.28
C PRO A 167 13.69 -7.24 -28.20
N ASN A 168 14.20 -6.00 -28.08
CA ASN A 168 15.18 -5.65 -27.06
C ASN A 168 14.48 -5.28 -25.75
N LEU A 169 14.50 -6.19 -24.78
CA LEU A 169 13.84 -6.01 -23.48
C LEU A 169 14.37 -4.80 -22.71
N LEU A 170 15.64 -4.41 -22.91
CA LEU A 170 16.24 -3.24 -22.25
C LEU A 170 15.79 -1.92 -22.88
N ALA A 171 15.26 -1.94 -24.10
CA ALA A 171 14.79 -0.75 -24.82
C ALA A 171 13.26 -0.60 -24.77
N GLN A 172 12.55 -1.49 -24.08
CA GLN A 172 11.10 -1.49 -24.04
C GLN A 172 10.59 -0.34 -23.17
N ASP A 173 9.83 0.58 -23.78
CA ASP A 173 9.15 1.64 -23.03
C ASP A 173 7.89 1.07 -22.35
N HIS A 174 7.85 1.15 -21.03
CA HIS A 174 6.72 0.68 -20.23
C HIS A 174 5.68 1.76 -19.94
N SER A 175 5.89 3.00 -20.39
CA SER A 175 5.05 4.17 -20.07
C SER A 175 3.59 3.97 -20.48
N LEU A 176 3.35 3.50 -21.71
CA LEU A 176 1.99 3.31 -22.22
C LEU A 176 1.27 2.17 -21.49
N ARG A 177 1.97 1.07 -21.22
CA ARG A 177 1.42 -0.04 -20.41
C ARG A 177 1.08 0.42 -19.00
N GLN A 178 1.99 1.15 -18.36
CA GLN A 178 1.81 1.69 -17.01
C GLN A 178 0.62 2.66 -16.98
N PHE A 179 0.47 3.51 -18.00
CA PHE A 179 -0.68 4.40 -18.13
C PHE A 179 -2.00 3.63 -18.14
N TYR A 180 -2.15 2.60 -18.98
CA TYR A 180 -3.36 1.79 -18.98
C TYR A 180 -3.59 1.05 -17.65
N GLU A 181 -2.52 0.55 -17.03
CA GLU A 181 -2.61 -0.11 -15.72
C GLU A 181 -3.15 0.85 -14.64
N ILE A 182 -2.73 2.12 -14.64
CA ILE A 182 -3.17 3.15 -13.69
C ILE A 182 -4.56 3.69 -14.05
N LEU A 183 -4.84 3.93 -15.32
CA LEU A 183 -6.11 4.46 -15.80
C LEU A 183 -7.27 3.53 -15.41
N THR A 184 -7.12 2.23 -15.70
CA THR A 184 -8.13 1.21 -15.40
C THR A 184 -8.35 0.99 -13.90
N ASN A 185 -7.49 1.52 -13.03
CA ASN A 185 -7.65 1.48 -11.57
C ASN A 185 -8.40 2.70 -11.00
N GLN A 186 -8.47 3.82 -11.73
CA GLN A 186 -8.86 5.12 -11.14
C GLN A 186 -10.23 5.08 -10.47
N HIS A 187 -11.24 4.57 -11.17
CA HIS A 187 -12.61 4.56 -10.65
C HIS A 187 -12.73 3.71 -9.38
N GLY A 188 -12.23 2.47 -9.41
CA GLY A 188 -12.34 1.52 -8.30
C GLY A 188 -11.63 1.98 -7.03
N LEU A 189 -10.46 2.61 -7.18
CA LEU A 189 -9.68 3.10 -6.04
C LEU A 189 -10.23 4.42 -5.47
N ARG A 190 -10.63 5.38 -6.33
CA ARG A 190 -11.16 6.69 -5.87
C ARG A 190 -12.51 6.59 -5.19
N SER A 191 -13.37 5.69 -5.67
CA SER A 191 -14.69 5.44 -5.07
C SER A 191 -14.62 4.63 -3.78
N GLY A 192 -13.44 4.10 -3.42
CA GLY A 192 -13.27 3.21 -2.27
C GLY A 192 -13.94 1.85 -2.45
N LEU A 193 -14.33 1.48 -3.68
CA LEU A 193 -14.86 0.14 -3.98
C LEU A 193 -13.78 -0.93 -3.78
N TYR A 194 -12.53 -0.58 -4.09
CA TYR A 194 -11.37 -1.44 -3.93
C TYR A 194 -10.22 -0.67 -3.27
N PHE A 195 -9.30 -1.42 -2.67
CA PHE A 195 -7.99 -0.90 -2.30
C PHE A 195 -6.89 -1.70 -3.03
N SER A 196 -5.75 -1.05 -3.28
CA SER A 196 -4.60 -1.69 -3.93
C SER A 196 -3.59 -2.19 -2.90
N PHE A 197 -3.03 -3.38 -3.15
CA PHE A 197 -1.91 -3.91 -2.37
C PHE A 197 -0.85 -4.50 -3.31
N GLY A 198 0.25 -3.77 -3.48
CA GLY A 198 1.24 -4.06 -4.52
C GLY A 198 0.75 -3.72 -5.92
N TYR A 199 1.55 -4.11 -6.92
CA TYR A 199 1.28 -3.78 -8.32
C TYR A 199 0.12 -4.61 -8.88
N GLY A 200 -0.87 -3.94 -9.47
CA GLY A 200 -1.96 -4.58 -10.22
C GLY A 200 -3.02 -5.31 -9.38
N ARG A 201 -2.85 -5.44 -8.06
CA ARG A 201 -3.77 -6.22 -7.22
C ARG A 201 -4.77 -5.33 -6.49
N LEU A 202 -6.05 -5.61 -6.72
CA LEU A 202 -7.18 -4.89 -6.12
C LEU A 202 -7.99 -5.85 -5.25
N TYR A 203 -8.45 -5.38 -4.09
CA TYR A 203 -9.24 -6.17 -3.15
C TYR A 203 -10.47 -5.41 -2.68
N GLN A 204 -11.55 -6.15 -2.43
CA GLN A 204 -12.81 -5.61 -1.92
C GLN A 204 -12.99 -5.99 -0.45
N GLU A 205 -13.35 -5.03 0.41
CA GLU A 205 -13.57 -5.30 1.84
C GLU A 205 -14.91 -5.98 2.15
N LYS A 206 -15.96 -5.65 1.38
CA LYS A 206 -17.35 -6.05 1.69
C LYS A 206 -17.56 -7.57 1.64
N ASN A 207 -16.89 -8.26 0.73
CA ASN A 207 -17.05 -9.70 0.49
C ASN A 207 -15.89 -10.46 1.12
N ASN A 208 -15.87 -10.54 2.46
CA ASN A 208 -14.81 -11.21 3.20
C ASN A 208 -15.28 -12.49 3.89
N ILE A 209 -14.36 -13.46 3.99
CA ILE A 209 -14.56 -14.70 4.75
C ILE A 209 -13.68 -14.58 5.99
N LYS A 210 -14.27 -14.42 7.17
CA LYS A 210 -13.53 -14.44 8.43
C LYS A 210 -13.02 -15.85 8.70
N LEU A 211 -11.72 -15.97 8.92
CA LEU A 211 -11.07 -17.17 9.44
C LEU A 211 -10.86 -17.01 10.95
N LYS A 212 -10.43 -18.09 11.59
CA LYS A 212 -9.97 -18.04 12.98
C LYS A 212 -8.62 -17.36 13.10
N SER A 213 -8.29 -16.93 14.32
CA SER A 213 -7.00 -16.37 14.73
C SER A 213 -6.68 -15.02 14.07
N GLY A 214 -7.65 -14.11 14.03
CA GLY A 214 -7.44 -12.73 13.62
C GLY A 214 -7.22 -12.55 12.12
N VAL A 215 -7.65 -13.48 11.28
CA VAL A 215 -7.43 -13.45 9.82
C VAL A 215 -8.75 -13.48 9.08
N LYS A 216 -8.84 -12.73 7.99
CA LYS A 216 -9.92 -12.79 7.00
C LYS A 216 -9.36 -12.99 5.61
N ILE A 217 -10.08 -13.70 4.74
CA ILE A 217 -9.76 -13.78 3.32
C ILE A 217 -10.56 -12.70 2.59
N LEU A 218 -9.88 -11.90 1.78
CA LEU A 218 -10.50 -10.95 0.87
C LEU A 218 -10.39 -11.46 -0.56
N ALA A 219 -11.51 -11.38 -1.29
CA ALA A 219 -11.53 -11.56 -2.73
C ALA A 219 -11.09 -10.28 -3.45
N GLY A 220 -10.54 -10.47 -4.64
CA GLY A 220 -9.93 -9.42 -5.43
C GLY A 220 -9.53 -9.91 -6.81
N ALA A 221 -8.74 -9.11 -7.50
CA ALA A 221 -8.21 -9.45 -8.82
C ALA A 221 -6.74 -9.05 -8.94
N ASP A 222 -5.95 -9.89 -9.62
CA ASP A 222 -4.68 -9.51 -10.21
C ASP A 222 -4.97 -8.96 -11.61
N LYS A 223 -4.65 -7.69 -11.81
CA LYS A 223 -4.93 -6.96 -13.04
C LYS A 223 -3.62 -6.53 -13.68
N SER A 224 -3.45 -6.87 -14.94
CA SER A 224 -2.32 -6.39 -15.74
C SER A 224 -2.76 -5.98 -17.12
N VAL A 225 -1.97 -5.14 -17.78
CA VAL A 225 -2.17 -4.81 -19.20
C VAL A 225 -1.12 -5.55 -20.00
N ARG A 226 -1.56 -6.16 -21.11
CA ARG A 226 -0.71 -6.83 -22.10
C ARG A 226 -1.04 -6.27 -23.47
N PHE A 227 -0.07 -6.20 -24.36
CA PHE A 227 -0.35 -5.98 -25.77
C PHE A 227 -0.46 -7.34 -26.45
N VAL A 228 -1.57 -7.56 -27.14
CA VAL A 228 -1.88 -8.84 -27.78
C VAL A 228 -2.19 -8.62 -29.25
N GLU A 229 -1.82 -9.59 -30.07
CA GLU A 229 -2.20 -9.60 -31.48
C GLU A 229 -3.68 -9.96 -31.58
N GLY A 230 -4.48 -9.04 -32.12
CA GLY A 230 -5.88 -9.25 -32.44
C GLY A 230 -6.05 -9.93 -33.80
N ASN A 231 -7.20 -9.68 -34.44
CA ASN A 231 -7.44 -10.20 -35.78
C ASN A 231 -6.77 -9.30 -36.85
N GLN A 232 -6.86 -9.72 -38.12
CA GLN A 232 -6.26 -8.98 -39.25
C GLN A 232 -6.75 -7.52 -39.36
N THR A 233 -7.95 -7.21 -38.86
CA THR A 233 -8.54 -5.87 -38.90
C THR A 233 -8.16 -4.99 -37.72
N THR A 234 -7.98 -5.56 -36.52
CA THR A 234 -7.64 -4.80 -35.31
C THR A 234 -6.15 -4.65 -35.11
N GLY A 235 -5.35 -5.54 -35.71
CA GLY A 235 -3.92 -5.59 -35.48
C GLY A 235 -3.61 -5.79 -34.00
N LEU A 236 -2.59 -5.09 -33.52
CA LEU A 236 -2.16 -5.12 -32.12
C LEU A 236 -3.07 -4.27 -31.23
N VAL A 237 -3.52 -4.83 -30.11
CA VAL A 237 -4.40 -4.14 -29.16
C VAL A 237 -3.88 -4.27 -27.72
N PRO A 238 -4.04 -3.23 -26.88
CA PRO A 238 -3.89 -3.39 -25.44
C PRO A 238 -5.07 -4.19 -24.91
N ALA A 239 -4.80 -5.12 -24.01
CA ALA A 239 -5.79 -5.96 -23.37
C ALA A 239 -5.57 -6.01 -21.86
N LEU A 240 -6.68 -5.97 -21.13
CA LEU A 240 -6.72 -6.16 -19.70
C LEU A 240 -6.79 -7.65 -19.40
N VAL A 241 -5.83 -8.14 -18.62
CA VAL A 241 -5.83 -9.51 -18.10
C VAL A 241 -6.28 -9.45 -16.65
N LEU A 242 -7.32 -10.23 -16.32
CA LEU A 242 -7.94 -10.25 -14.99
C LEU A 242 -7.94 -11.66 -14.41
N ASP A 243 -7.18 -11.89 -13.35
CA ASP A 243 -7.19 -13.15 -12.61
C ASP A 243 -7.84 -12.95 -11.25
N GLU A 244 -8.79 -13.81 -10.87
CA GLU A 244 -9.34 -13.79 -9.51
C GLU A 244 -8.23 -14.07 -8.48
N LYS A 245 -8.26 -13.33 -7.37
CA LYS A 245 -7.35 -13.54 -6.24
C LYS A 245 -8.11 -13.58 -4.93
N LYS A 246 -7.70 -14.52 -4.07
CA LYS A 246 -8.06 -14.56 -2.66
C LYS A 246 -6.79 -14.43 -1.84
N THR A 247 -6.75 -13.46 -0.93
CA THR A 247 -5.56 -13.18 -0.13
C THR A 247 -5.95 -13.01 1.34
N PRO A 248 -5.16 -13.56 2.28
CA PRO A 248 -5.39 -13.37 3.70
C PRO A 248 -4.92 -11.99 4.18
N PHE A 249 -5.76 -11.33 4.97
CA PHE A 249 -5.53 -10.07 5.66
C PHE A 249 -5.84 -10.22 7.15
N PHE A 250 -5.21 -9.40 7.99
CA PHE A 250 -5.58 -9.35 9.40
C PHE A 250 -6.99 -8.75 9.55
N ASN A 251 -7.70 -9.20 10.58
CA ASN A 251 -8.93 -8.57 11.02
C ASN A 251 -8.67 -7.14 11.50
N GLU A 252 -9.70 -6.30 11.35
CA GLU A 252 -9.74 -4.97 11.95
C GLU A 252 -10.60 -5.08 13.21
N GLU A 253 -9.97 -4.98 14.37
CA GLU A 253 -10.60 -5.15 15.68
C GLU A 253 -9.70 -4.58 16.79
N SER A 254 -10.19 -4.59 18.03
CA SER A 254 -9.37 -4.20 19.18
C SER A 254 -8.19 -5.17 19.34
N LEU A 255 -7.05 -4.69 19.83
CA LEU A 255 -5.91 -5.57 20.07
C LEU A 255 -6.22 -6.59 21.18
N MET A 256 -7.14 -6.28 22.07
CA MET A 256 -7.63 -7.19 23.10
C MET A 256 -8.32 -8.41 22.49
N ASP A 257 -9.29 -8.19 21.61
CA ASP A 257 -10.05 -9.27 20.95
C ASP A 257 -9.14 -10.07 20.02
N PHE A 258 -8.31 -9.37 19.24
CA PHE A 258 -7.34 -9.98 18.34
C PHE A 258 -6.38 -10.91 19.10
N ALA A 259 -5.81 -10.43 20.21
CA ALA A 259 -4.86 -11.22 20.99
C ALA A 259 -5.55 -12.37 21.74
N ALA A 260 -6.80 -12.20 22.19
CA ALA A 260 -7.59 -13.27 22.76
C ALA A 260 -7.82 -14.40 21.75
N GLU A 261 -8.19 -14.07 20.51
CA GLU A 261 -8.41 -15.05 19.44
C GLU A 261 -7.12 -15.77 19.03
N LEU A 262 -5.97 -15.07 19.05
CA LEU A 262 -4.66 -15.68 18.82
C LEU A 262 -4.27 -16.67 19.92
N TYR A 263 -4.57 -16.33 21.17
CA TYR A 263 -4.21 -17.13 22.34
C TYR A 263 -5.08 -18.38 22.48
N THR A 264 -6.40 -18.22 22.32
CA THR A 264 -7.40 -19.29 22.45
C THR A 264 -8.23 -19.42 21.18
N PRO A 265 -7.66 -19.96 20.10
CA PRO A 265 -8.33 -20.04 18.80
C PRO A 265 -9.54 -20.97 18.84
N GLY A 266 -10.65 -20.53 18.25
CA GLY A 266 -11.86 -21.35 18.09
C GLY A 266 -12.82 -21.37 19.29
N ILE A 267 -12.52 -20.66 20.38
CA ILE A 267 -13.46 -20.43 21.48
C ILE A 267 -14.41 -19.29 21.08
N PRO A 268 -15.75 -19.45 21.21
CA PRO A 268 -16.69 -18.35 21.03
C PRO A 268 -16.43 -17.22 22.03
N ASN A 269 -16.38 -15.96 21.57
CA ASN A 269 -16.11 -14.77 22.38
C ASN A 269 -14.86 -14.94 23.26
N PRO A 270 -13.68 -15.14 22.65
CA PRO A 270 -12.46 -15.40 23.39
C PRO A 270 -12.12 -14.18 24.27
N SER A 271 -11.64 -14.45 25.49
CA SER A 271 -11.13 -13.43 26.39
C SER A 271 -9.76 -13.86 26.91
N ILE A 272 -8.89 -12.89 27.19
CA ILE A 272 -7.58 -13.18 27.75
C ILE A 272 -7.78 -13.53 29.23
N PRO A 273 -7.41 -14.71 29.72
CA PRO A 273 -7.50 -15.03 31.14
C PRO A 273 -6.51 -14.19 31.97
N ASN A 274 -6.64 -14.17 33.29
CA ASN A 274 -5.60 -13.60 34.15
C ASN A 274 -4.27 -14.35 33.95
N LEU A 275 -3.21 -13.59 33.67
CA LEU A 275 -1.90 -14.12 33.31
C LEU A 275 -1.01 -14.18 34.56
N ASP A 276 -0.93 -15.37 35.17
CA ASP A 276 0.17 -15.69 36.09
C ASP A 276 1.51 -15.77 35.34
N ARG A 277 2.62 -15.98 36.06
CA ARG A 277 3.96 -16.00 35.48
C ARG A 277 4.12 -17.00 34.32
N ARG A 278 3.50 -18.19 34.40
CA ARG A 278 3.61 -19.22 33.35
C ARG A 278 2.73 -18.85 32.16
N LYS A 279 1.48 -18.47 32.42
CA LYS A 279 0.54 -18.04 31.38
C LYS A 279 1.01 -16.80 30.63
N PHE A 280 1.68 -15.86 31.32
CA PHE A 280 2.27 -14.68 30.69
C PHE A 280 3.30 -15.06 29.63
N GLN A 281 4.21 -15.99 29.94
CA GLN A 281 5.24 -16.43 28.99
C GLN A 281 4.63 -17.19 27.81
N ASP A 282 3.66 -18.07 28.06
CA ASP A 282 2.92 -18.78 27.01
C ASP A 282 2.12 -17.81 26.11
N PHE A 283 1.47 -16.80 26.70
CA PHE A 283 0.75 -15.75 25.98
C PHE A 283 1.69 -14.97 25.06
N ILE A 284 2.84 -14.51 25.56
CA ILE A 284 3.87 -13.83 24.76
C ILE A 284 4.33 -14.72 23.61
N HIS A 285 4.66 -15.97 23.90
CA HIS A 285 5.18 -16.92 22.91
C HIS A 285 4.20 -17.13 21.75
N ARG A 286 2.90 -17.22 22.04
CA ARG A 286 1.86 -17.43 21.03
C ARG A 286 1.48 -16.18 20.24
N THR A 287 1.47 -15.01 20.89
CA THR A 287 0.90 -13.79 20.31
C THR A 287 1.94 -12.84 19.70
N GLU A 288 3.14 -12.73 20.29
CA GLU A 288 4.18 -11.80 19.84
C GLU A 288 4.62 -12.03 18.37
N PRO A 289 4.81 -13.28 17.88
CA PRO A 289 5.23 -13.50 16.49
C PRO A 289 4.26 -12.90 15.47
N ILE A 290 2.97 -12.86 15.81
CA ILE A 290 1.92 -12.29 14.96
C ILE A 290 1.85 -10.77 15.15
N ILE A 291 1.80 -10.29 16.40
CA ILE A 291 1.65 -8.86 16.72
C ILE A 291 2.87 -8.04 16.28
N LYS A 292 4.08 -8.59 16.37
CA LYS A 292 5.31 -7.91 15.94
C LYS A 292 5.23 -7.54 14.46
N GLY A 293 5.33 -6.27 14.14
CA GLY A 293 5.23 -5.75 12.77
C GLY A 293 3.81 -5.43 12.31
N LEU A 294 2.78 -5.64 13.14
CA LEU A 294 1.44 -5.10 12.88
C LEU A 294 1.45 -3.58 12.99
N ARG A 295 0.74 -2.93 12.08
CA ARG A 295 0.34 -1.54 12.22
C ARG A 295 -0.87 -1.46 13.14
N LEU A 296 -0.75 -0.63 14.15
CA LEU A 296 -1.76 -0.39 15.17
C LEU A 296 -2.15 1.08 15.18
N LEU A 297 -3.37 1.33 15.62
CA LEU A 297 -3.93 2.65 15.89
C LEU A 297 -4.21 2.76 17.39
N ARG A 298 -4.00 3.93 17.98
CA ARG A 298 -4.35 4.19 19.38
C ARG A 298 -5.73 4.83 19.47
N SER A 299 -6.55 4.45 20.45
CA SER A 299 -7.80 5.12 20.81
C SER A 299 -7.60 6.63 20.92
N ASN A 300 -8.50 7.40 20.30
CA ASN A 300 -8.48 8.87 20.30
C ASN A 300 -7.22 9.48 19.65
N ASN A 301 -6.49 8.70 18.86
CA ASN A 301 -5.39 9.16 18.04
C ASN A 301 -5.60 8.64 16.62
N THR A 302 -5.23 9.44 15.65
CA THR A 302 -5.34 9.05 14.25
C THR A 302 -4.02 8.57 13.65
N LYS A 303 -2.92 8.74 14.38
CA LYS A 303 -1.59 8.31 13.95
C LYS A 303 -1.38 6.83 14.24
N THR A 304 -1.13 6.09 13.17
CA THR A 304 -0.76 4.67 13.24
C THR A 304 0.72 4.50 13.55
N PHE A 305 1.10 3.37 14.14
CA PHE A 305 2.49 2.97 14.33
C PHE A 305 2.67 1.46 14.13
N THR A 306 3.90 1.01 13.87
CA THR A 306 4.21 -0.42 13.74
C THR A 306 4.75 -0.97 15.06
N ALA A 307 4.16 -2.04 15.57
CA ALA A 307 4.59 -2.71 16.79
C ALA A 307 5.98 -3.35 16.61
N ASN A 308 6.93 -3.07 17.51
CA ASN A 308 8.25 -3.72 17.50
C ASN A 308 8.25 -5.08 18.21
N GLY A 309 7.19 -5.42 18.94
CA GLY A 309 7.03 -6.64 19.72
C GLY A 309 6.21 -6.39 20.98
N LEU A 310 6.32 -7.31 21.94
CA LEU A 310 5.65 -7.22 23.23
C LEU A 310 6.66 -7.06 24.37
N SER A 311 6.25 -6.42 25.47
CA SER A 311 7.09 -6.28 26.65
C SER A 311 7.37 -7.64 27.28
N LYS A 312 8.58 -7.81 27.84
CA LYS A 312 8.99 -9.06 28.52
C LYS A 312 8.53 -9.14 29.97
N GLN A 313 7.87 -8.09 30.46
CA GLN A 313 7.29 -7.97 31.78
C GLN A 313 5.86 -7.43 31.68
N PRO A 314 4.98 -7.79 32.63
CA PRO A 314 3.63 -7.22 32.75
C PRO A 314 3.62 -5.70 32.92
N VAL A 315 2.54 -5.08 32.46
CA VAL A 315 2.29 -3.64 32.50
C VAL A 315 2.49 -3.02 33.88
N MET A 316 2.15 -3.72 34.97
CA MET A 316 2.35 -3.25 36.35
C MET A 316 3.82 -2.93 36.69
N TYR A 317 4.79 -3.52 35.99
CA TYR A 317 6.21 -3.29 36.22
C TYR A 317 6.82 -2.27 35.23
N LEU A 318 6.05 -1.82 34.24
CA LEU A 318 6.55 -0.95 33.18
C LEU A 318 6.48 0.54 33.54
N ARG A 319 7.49 1.27 33.07
CA ARG A 319 7.59 2.73 33.18
C ARG A 319 8.07 3.32 31.86
N ASN A 320 7.54 4.48 31.49
CA ASN A 320 8.04 5.26 30.34
C ASN A 320 9.05 6.31 30.85
N GLY A 321 10.31 5.91 31.03
CA GLY A 321 11.35 6.80 31.57
C GLY A 321 11.09 7.21 33.03
N ARG A 322 11.11 8.52 33.31
CA ARG A 322 10.85 9.07 34.65
C ARG A 322 9.35 9.17 35.02
N MET A 323 8.47 8.68 34.15
CA MET A 323 7.03 8.71 34.39
C MET A 323 6.61 7.75 35.52
N PRO A 324 5.44 7.98 36.14
CA PRO A 324 4.85 7.00 37.05
C PRO A 324 4.64 5.63 36.36
N PRO A 325 4.44 4.55 37.13
CA PRO A 325 4.05 3.25 36.58
C PRO A 325 2.93 3.38 35.56
N LEU A 326 2.99 2.57 34.49
CA LEU A 326 2.07 2.69 33.36
C LEU A 326 0.59 2.61 33.82
N THR A 327 0.29 1.71 34.76
CA THR A 327 -1.04 1.56 35.37
C THR A 327 -1.55 2.85 36.01
N GLU A 328 -0.72 3.54 36.78
CA GLU A 328 -1.08 4.80 37.43
C GLU A 328 -1.26 5.93 36.41
N ALA A 329 -0.36 6.00 35.41
CA ALA A 329 -0.44 7.00 34.35
C ALA A 329 -1.77 6.93 33.59
N TYR A 330 -2.23 5.73 33.22
CA TYR A 330 -3.50 5.56 32.51
C TYR A 330 -4.72 5.68 33.43
N LYS A 331 -4.62 5.25 34.70
CA LYS A 331 -5.69 5.46 35.69
C LYS A 331 -6.02 6.94 35.86
N ARG A 332 -5.01 7.82 35.89
CA ARG A 332 -5.21 9.29 35.94
C ARG A 332 -5.92 9.85 34.69
N LEU A 333 -5.86 9.16 33.57
CA LEU A 333 -6.59 9.50 32.34
C LEU A 333 -8.00 8.89 32.30
N GLY A 334 -8.45 8.23 33.38
CA GLY A 334 -9.73 7.51 33.43
C GLY A 334 -9.75 6.21 32.63
N ILE A 335 -8.57 5.67 32.26
CA ILE A 335 -8.46 4.45 31.47
C ILE A 335 -8.00 3.31 32.39
N ASN A 336 -8.86 2.31 32.54
CA ASN A 336 -8.53 1.09 33.27
C ASN A 336 -7.79 0.13 32.34
N ILE A 337 -6.57 -0.23 32.73
CA ILE A 337 -5.73 -1.18 32.00
C ILE A 337 -5.40 -2.37 32.88
N ARG A 338 -5.26 -3.55 32.27
CA ARG A 338 -4.94 -4.77 32.98
C ARG A 338 -3.46 -4.81 33.37
N PRO A 339 -3.14 -4.98 34.67
CA PRO A 339 -1.77 -4.94 35.16
C PRO A 339 -0.94 -6.17 34.75
N ASP A 340 -1.60 -7.30 34.51
CA ASP A 340 -1.00 -8.60 34.24
C ASP A 340 -0.64 -8.83 32.76
N LEU A 341 -1.22 -8.04 31.85
CA LEU A 341 -0.94 -8.13 30.42
C LEU A 341 0.41 -7.51 30.04
N PRO A 342 1.01 -7.91 28.90
CA PRO A 342 2.13 -7.18 28.34
C PRO A 342 1.67 -5.87 27.67
N ALA A 343 2.62 -4.99 27.42
CA ALA A 343 2.44 -3.82 26.57
C ALA A 343 3.01 -4.06 25.18
N VAL A 344 2.44 -3.38 24.18
CA VAL A 344 3.07 -3.23 22.87
C VAL A 344 4.27 -2.30 23.00
N VAL A 345 5.39 -2.73 22.42
CA VAL A 345 6.65 -1.98 22.43
C VAL A 345 6.79 -1.20 21.14
N ILE A 346 7.10 0.09 21.26
CA ILE A 346 7.59 0.93 20.17
C ILE A 346 9.03 1.33 20.48
N LYS A 347 9.93 1.14 19.52
CA LYS A 347 11.30 1.63 19.58
C LYS A 347 11.44 2.81 18.63
N SER A 348 11.85 3.96 19.15
CA SER A 348 12.22 5.15 18.39
C SER A 348 13.68 5.53 18.67
N ARG A 349 14.19 6.52 17.95
CA ARG A 349 15.51 7.13 18.26
C ARG A 349 15.56 7.74 19.67
N SER A 350 14.41 8.19 20.18
CA SER A 350 14.27 8.82 21.49
C SER A 350 14.06 7.85 22.66
N GLY A 351 13.93 6.55 22.39
CA GLY A 351 13.83 5.52 23.41
C GLY A 351 12.77 4.47 23.13
N ILE A 352 12.31 3.84 24.20
CA ILE A 352 11.31 2.77 24.17
C ILE A 352 10.01 3.32 24.77
N GLY A 353 8.91 3.17 24.04
CA GLY A 353 7.56 3.47 24.50
C GLY A 353 6.74 2.20 24.69
N PHE A 354 5.91 2.18 25.72
CA PHE A 354 4.99 1.09 26.03
C PHE A 354 3.53 1.55 25.90
N PHE A 355 2.72 0.75 25.21
CA PHE A 355 1.29 0.99 25.05
C PHE A 355 0.47 -0.23 25.50
N PRO A 356 -0.48 -0.08 26.43
CA PRO A 356 -1.36 -1.17 26.85
C PRO A 356 -2.30 -1.60 25.72
N PHE A 357 -2.82 -2.82 25.77
CA PHE A 357 -3.61 -3.40 24.68
C PHE A 357 -4.98 -2.73 24.53
N GLU A 358 -5.56 -2.30 25.64
CA GLU A 358 -6.92 -1.75 25.79
C GLU A 358 -7.14 -0.46 24.99
N ILE A 359 -6.06 0.20 24.60
CA ILE A 359 -6.13 1.44 23.83
C ILE A 359 -5.70 1.26 22.38
N LEU A 360 -5.54 0.03 21.90
CA LEU A 360 -4.97 -0.26 20.59
C LEU A 360 -5.94 -1.04 19.71
N TYR A 361 -5.90 -0.74 18.41
CA TYR A 361 -6.67 -1.42 17.37
C TYR A 361 -5.74 -1.86 16.24
N VAL A 362 -6.03 -3.03 15.66
CA VAL A 362 -5.36 -3.50 14.45
C VAL A 362 -5.92 -2.73 13.26
N THR A 363 -5.07 -2.02 12.52
CA THR A 363 -5.54 -1.23 11.37
C THR A 363 -6.01 -2.13 10.21
N PRO A 364 -7.00 -1.69 9.40
CA PRO A 364 -7.49 -2.48 8.28
C PRO A 364 -6.45 -2.71 7.19
N ASN A 365 -6.77 -3.66 6.31
CA ASN A 365 -6.10 -3.90 5.02
C ASN A 365 -4.60 -4.25 5.11
N GLN A 366 -4.22 -4.90 6.20
CA GLN A 366 -2.87 -5.42 6.38
C GLN A 366 -2.79 -6.88 5.91
N LYS A 367 -2.07 -7.12 4.82
CA LYS A 367 -1.84 -8.49 4.31
C LYS A 367 -1.12 -9.33 5.38
N VAL A 368 -1.59 -10.56 5.60
CA VAL A 368 -0.86 -11.54 6.42
C VAL A 368 0.35 -12.03 5.64
N PRO A 369 1.59 -11.88 6.16
CA PRO A 369 2.76 -12.50 5.55
C PRO A 369 2.64 -14.03 5.54
N ASP A 370 3.14 -14.68 4.49
CA ASP A 370 3.05 -16.15 4.37
C ASP A 370 3.73 -16.87 5.54
N SER A 371 4.79 -16.27 6.09
CA SER A 371 5.49 -16.74 7.29
C SER A 371 4.66 -16.70 8.57
N LYS A 372 3.58 -15.92 8.60
CA LYS A 372 2.66 -15.78 9.75
C LYS A 372 1.35 -16.55 9.58
N LEU A 373 1.10 -17.14 8.41
CA LEU A 373 -0.06 -18.00 8.19
C LEU A 373 0.14 -19.34 8.89
N ARG A 374 -0.85 -19.74 9.69
CA ARG A 374 -0.91 -21.07 10.30
C ARG A 374 -1.23 -22.13 9.24
N SER A 375 -0.85 -23.38 9.49
CA SER A 375 -1.01 -24.48 8.52
C SER A 375 -2.47 -24.73 8.13
N ASP A 376 -3.40 -24.62 9.07
CA ASP A 376 -4.85 -24.72 8.86
C ASP A 376 -5.40 -23.57 7.99
N GLN A 377 -4.88 -22.35 8.21
CA GLN A 377 -5.22 -21.19 7.38
C GLN A 377 -4.70 -21.35 5.96
N ARG A 378 -3.49 -21.88 5.76
CA ARG A 378 -2.94 -22.15 4.42
C ARG A 378 -3.81 -23.13 3.64
N LEU A 379 -4.25 -24.22 4.27
CA LEU A 379 -5.16 -25.19 3.64
C LEU A 379 -6.49 -24.56 3.24
N THR A 380 -7.00 -23.64 4.05
CA THR A 380 -8.27 -22.94 3.76
C THR A 380 -8.12 -21.93 2.61
N VAL A 381 -6.95 -21.30 2.44
CA VAL A 381 -6.69 -20.40 1.32
C VAL A 381 -6.52 -21.17 -0.01
N MET A 382 -6.09 -22.43 0.05
CA MET A 382 -5.91 -23.28 -1.13
C MET A 382 -7.21 -23.93 -1.65
N LYS A 383 -8.25 -24.01 -0.80
CA LYS A 383 -9.59 -24.47 -1.15
C LYS A 383 -10.42 -23.29 -1.64
#